data_AF-A0A841VDX0-F1
#
_entry.id   AF-A0A841VDX0-F1
#
_cell.length_a   1.000
_cell.length_b   1.000
_cell.length_c   1.000
_cell.angle_alpha   90.00
_cell.angle_beta   90.00
_cell.angle_gamma   90.00
#
_symmetry.space_group_name_H-M   'P 1'
#
loop_
_entity.id
_entity.type
_entity.pdbx_description
1 polymer ?
#
loop_
_entity_poly.entity_id
_entity_poly.type
_entity_poly.pdbx_seq_one_letter_code
_entity_poly.pdbx_strand_id
1 'polypeptide(L)'
;MEPVSLTAAAIATLVITKAFEKTGEVLGEKVLEEGGKLFLLLKRKAPNTANAIELAQTQPLDYGQASLVEQVEEAAKKDPEIAQAVEVVADTVKSQPSIIQNFTNTVDKNYGGNVGNVANDNRNQTFNF
;
A
#
# COMPACT_ATOMS: atom_id res chain seq x y z
N MET A 1 -15.66 -8.43 -11.83
CA MET A 1 -14.88 -7.63 -10.86
C MET A 1 -14.15 -6.59 -11.67
N GLU A 2 -14.18 -5.34 -11.23
CA GLU A 2 -13.36 -4.29 -11.84
C GLU A 2 -11.88 -4.62 -11.61
N PRO A 3 -10.98 -4.26 -12.54
CA PRO A 3 -9.55 -4.50 -12.34
C PRO A 3 -9.05 -3.68 -11.16
N VAL A 4 -8.26 -4.31 -10.29
CA VAL A 4 -7.60 -3.61 -9.18
C VAL A 4 -6.76 -2.46 -9.74
N SER A 5 -6.96 -1.26 -9.19
CA SER A 5 -6.20 -0.08 -9.62
C SER A 5 -4.72 -0.18 -9.24
N LEU A 6 -3.84 0.35 -10.10
CA LEU A 6 -2.40 0.49 -9.82
C LEU A 6 -2.15 1.18 -8.46
N THR A 7 -2.98 2.18 -8.13
CA THR A 7 -2.94 2.87 -6.84
C THR A 7 -3.24 1.95 -5.65
N ALA A 8 -4.24 1.08 -5.76
CA ALA A 8 -4.56 0.11 -4.70
C ALA A 8 -3.42 -0.91 -4.54
N ALA A 9 -2.88 -1.41 -5.65
CA ALA A 9 -1.71 -2.30 -5.64
C ALA A 9 -0.48 -1.61 -5.01
N ALA A 10 -0.25 -0.32 -5.30
CA ALA A 10 0.85 0.45 -4.73
C ALA A 10 0.69 0.66 -3.22
N ILE A 11 -0.50 1.05 -2.76
CA ILE A 11 -0.81 1.18 -1.32
C ILE A 11 -0.60 -0.17 -0.63
N ALA A 12 -1.17 -1.25 -1.17
CA ALA A 12 -1.06 -2.57 -0.58
C ALA A 12 0.40 -3.05 -0.52
N THR A 13 1.18 -2.86 -1.59
CA THR A 13 2.60 -3.19 -1.63
C THR A 13 3.37 -2.44 -0.55
N LEU A 14 3.13 -1.14 -0.41
CA LEU A 14 3.77 -0.32 0.62
C LEU A 14 3.35 -0.71 2.03
N VAL A 15 2.09 -1.07 2.25
CA VAL A 15 1.62 -1.54 3.57
C VAL A 15 2.35 -2.83 3.93
N ILE A 16 2.45 -3.78 3.00
CA ILE A 16 3.14 -5.04 3.25
C ILE A 16 4.62 -4.77 3.55
N THR A 17 5.32 -3.97 2.74
CA THR A 17 6.75 -3.70 2.98
C THR A 17 6.99 -2.95 4.29
N LYS A 18 6.11 -2.02 4.65
CA LYS A 18 6.19 -1.26 5.91
C LYS A 18 5.75 -2.04 7.15
N ALA A 19 4.83 -3.00 7.02
CA ALA A 19 4.37 -3.81 8.14
C ALA A 19 5.50 -4.63 8.80
N PHE A 20 6.59 -4.87 8.07
CA PHE A 20 7.77 -5.56 8.57
C PHE A 20 8.94 -4.63 8.92
N GLU A 21 8.81 -3.32 8.68
CA GLU A 21 9.75 -2.34 9.23
C GLU A 21 9.56 -2.28 10.77
N LYS A 22 10.64 -2.31 11.56
CA LYS A 22 10.56 -2.29 13.04
C LYS A 22 10.00 -0.97 13.61
N THR A 23 9.71 0.00 12.77
CA THR A 23 9.07 1.28 13.08
C THR A 23 7.55 1.15 12.98
N GLY A 24 6.94 0.47 13.96
CA GLY A 24 5.50 0.23 14.04
C GLY A 24 4.65 1.46 14.38
N GLU A 25 5.24 2.63 14.63
CA GLU A 25 4.52 3.84 15.07
C GLU A 25 3.65 4.51 13.98
N VAL A 26 3.84 4.16 12.71
CA VAL A 26 3.21 4.90 11.58
C VAL A 26 1.92 4.24 11.07
N LEU A 27 1.73 2.95 11.31
CA LEU A 27 0.57 2.19 10.79
C LEU A 27 -0.37 1.77 11.91
N GLY A 28 -1.67 1.98 11.72
CA GLY A 28 -2.69 1.50 12.64
C GLY A 28 -2.77 -0.03 12.62
N GLU A 29 -3.08 -0.64 13.77
CA GLU A 29 -3.15 -2.11 13.94
C GLU A 29 -3.98 -2.79 12.85
N LYS A 30 -5.12 -2.18 12.47
CA LYS A 30 -6.00 -2.71 11.43
C LYS A 30 -5.36 -2.74 10.04
N VAL A 31 -4.55 -1.73 9.68
CA VAL A 31 -3.83 -1.70 8.40
C VAL A 31 -2.75 -2.77 8.37
N LEU A 32 -2.05 -2.97 9.49
CA LEU A 32 -1.05 -4.02 9.64
C LEU A 32 -1.67 -5.41 9.55
N GLU A 33 -2.83 -5.62 10.19
CA GLU A 33 -3.55 -6.88 10.15
C GLU A 33 -3.98 -7.25 8.73
N GLU A 34 -4.63 -6.33 8.00
CA GLU A 34 -5.06 -6.57 6.62
C GLU A 34 -3.88 -6.73 5.67
N GLY A 35 -2.80 -5.95 5.86
CA GLY A 35 -1.54 -6.13 5.14
C GLY A 35 -0.92 -7.51 5.35
N GLY A 36 -0.91 -8.00 6.60
CA GLY A 36 -0.45 -9.33 6.96
C GLY A 36 -1.29 -10.45 6.33
N LYS A 37 -2.63 -10.30 6.34
CA LYS A 37 -3.55 -11.24 5.67
C LYS A 37 -3.29 -11.31 4.16
N LEU A 38 -3.15 -10.15 3.50
CA LEU A 38 -2.82 -10.08 2.08
C LEU A 38 -1.47 -10.75 1.79
N PHE A 39 -0.46 -10.53 2.63
CA PHE A 39 0.85 -11.16 2.46
C PHE A 39 0.80 -12.69 2.61
N LEU A 40 0.08 -13.20 3.61
CA LEU A 40 -0.15 -14.65 3.75
C LEU A 40 -0.89 -15.23 2.54
N LEU A 41 -1.86 -14.49 2.02
CA LEU A 41 -2.59 -14.87 0.81
C LEU A 41 -1.67 -14.92 -0.42
N LEU A 42 -0.79 -13.93 -0.58
CA LEU A 42 0.24 -13.92 -1.62
C LEU A 42 1.19 -15.11 -1.47
N LYS A 43 1.67 -15.44 -0.25
CA LYS A 43 2.49 -16.65 -0.04
C LYS A 43 1.81 -17.93 -0.51
N ARG A 44 0.50 -18.03 -0.31
CA ARG A 44 -0.29 -19.21 -0.69
C ARG A 44 -0.55 -19.30 -2.19
N LYS A 45 -0.86 -18.17 -2.84
CA LYS A 45 -1.40 -18.15 -4.21
C LYS A 45 -0.48 -17.52 -5.26
N ALA A 46 0.40 -16.62 -4.84
CA ALA A 46 1.38 -15.92 -5.67
C ALA A 46 2.75 -15.92 -4.98
N PRO A 47 3.35 -17.10 -4.71
CA PRO A 47 4.56 -17.22 -3.89
C PRO A 47 5.75 -16.44 -4.47
N ASN A 48 5.82 -16.29 -5.79
CA ASN A 48 6.85 -15.48 -6.45
C ASN A 48 6.73 -14.00 -6.07
N THR A 49 5.51 -13.45 -6.08
CA THR A 49 5.23 -12.07 -5.64
C THR A 49 5.57 -11.89 -4.17
N ALA A 50 5.19 -12.85 -3.31
CA ALA A 50 5.52 -12.80 -1.88
C ALA A 50 7.04 -12.82 -1.63
N ASN A 51 7.78 -13.70 -2.32
CA ASN A 51 9.24 -13.78 -2.22
C ASN A 51 9.90 -12.49 -2.69
N ALA A 52 9.41 -11.88 -3.78
CA ALA A 52 9.94 -10.60 -4.26
C ALA A 52 9.78 -9.49 -3.20
N ILE A 53 8.63 -9.47 -2.51
CA ILE A 53 8.38 -8.54 -1.40
C ILE A 53 9.31 -8.82 -0.21
N GLU A 54 9.54 -10.08 0.17
CA GLU A 54 10.49 -10.44 1.23
C GLU A 54 11.92 -10.01 0.91
N LEU A 55 12.36 -10.23 -0.33
CA LEU A 55 13.68 -9.81 -0.78
C LEU A 55 13.84 -8.29 -0.73
N ALA A 56 12.81 -7.55 -1.12
CA ALA A 56 12.80 -6.09 -1.06
C ALA A 56 12.96 -5.53 0.37
N GLN A 57 12.54 -6.27 1.41
CA GLN A 57 12.73 -5.85 2.80
C GLN A 57 14.20 -5.85 3.25
N THR A 58 15.04 -6.65 2.58
CA THR A 58 16.48 -6.76 2.89
C THR A 58 17.34 -5.78 2.09
N GLN A 59 16.72 -5.05 1.16
CA GLN A 59 17.38 -4.10 0.28
C GLN A 59 16.89 -2.67 0.55
N PRO A 60 17.67 -1.63 0.20
CA PRO A 60 17.20 -0.25 0.27
C PRO A 60 15.90 -0.10 -0.52
N LEU A 61 14.94 0.64 0.05
CA LEU A 61 13.57 0.73 -0.46
C LEU A 61 13.51 1.06 -1.97
N ASP A 62 14.50 1.75 -2.52
CA ASP A 62 14.63 2.14 -3.94
C ASP A 62 14.73 0.95 -4.94
N TYR A 63 15.07 -0.26 -4.47
CA TYR A 63 15.26 -1.41 -5.36
C TYR A 63 13.93 -2.01 -5.83
N GLY A 64 13.53 -1.71 -7.07
CA GLY A 64 12.49 -2.46 -7.78
C GLY A 64 11.06 -2.20 -7.35
N GLN A 65 10.78 -1.07 -6.69
CA GLN A 65 9.44 -0.70 -6.21
C GLN A 65 8.33 -0.82 -7.25
N ALA A 66 8.53 -0.28 -8.45
CA ALA A 66 7.56 -0.37 -9.53
C ALA A 66 7.29 -1.83 -9.95
N SER A 67 8.31 -2.68 -9.93
CA SER A 67 8.19 -4.10 -10.25
C SER A 67 7.40 -4.87 -9.18
N LEU A 68 7.52 -4.50 -7.91
CA LEU A 68 6.71 -5.11 -6.85
C LEU A 68 5.23 -4.77 -7.01
N VAL A 69 4.94 -3.50 -7.32
CA VAL A 69 3.56 -3.05 -7.54
C VAL A 69 2.94 -3.74 -8.74
N GLU A 70 3.68 -3.85 -9.85
CA GLU A 70 3.25 -4.60 -11.02
C GLU A 70 3.00 -6.08 -10.69
N GLN A 71 3.86 -6.72 -9.91
CA GLN A 71 3.67 -8.12 -9.49
C GLN A 71 2.44 -8.32 -8.60
N VAL A 72 2.13 -7.36 -7.71
CA VAL A 72 0.91 -7.40 -6.88
C VAL A 72 -0.33 -7.14 -7.73
N GLU A 73 -0.26 -6.18 -8.66
CA GLU A 73 -1.33 -5.89 -9.61
C GLU A 73 -1.62 -7.10 -10.52
N GLU A 74 -0.59 -7.73 -11.06
CA GLU A 74 -0.72 -8.95 -11.88
C GLU A 74 -1.30 -10.11 -11.08
N ALA A 75 -0.87 -10.30 -9.82
CA ALA A 75 -1.42 -11.33 -8.95
C ALA A 75 -2.92 -11.07 -8.68
N ALA A 76 -3.30 -9.83 -8.44
CA ALA A 76 -4.69 -9.41 -8.28
C ALA A 76 -5.51 -9.62 -9.57
N LYS A 77 -4.95 -9.33 -10.75
CA LYS A 77 -5.61 -9.59 -12.05
C LYS A 77 -5.88 -11.08 -12.28
N LYS A 78 -5.01 -11.95 -11.77
CA LYS A 78 -5.06 -13.40 -11.98
C LYS A 78 -5.90 -14.13 -10.93
N ASP A 79 -6.06 -13.57 -9.73
CA ASP A 79 -6.83 -14.19 -8.65
C ASP A 79 -7.79 -13.19 -7.96
N PRO A 80 -9.11 -13.46 -7.97
CA PRO A 80 -10.12 -12.54 -7.41
C PRO A 80 -10.05 -12.41 -5.89
N GLU A 81 -9.51 -13.40 -5.16
CA GLU A 81 -9.33 -13.30 -3.70
C GLU A 81 -8.15 -12.36 -3.40
N ILE A 82 -7.09 -12.41 -4.20
CA ILE A 82 -5.98 -11.45 -4.11
C ILE A 82 -6.49 -10.05 -4.45
N ALA A 83 -7.30 -9.91 -5.50
CA ALA A 83 -7.88 -8.63 -5.88
C ALA A 83 -8.66 -7.98 -4.73
N GLN A 84 -9.56 -8.75 -4.12
CA GLN A 84 -10.36 -8.27 -3.00
C GLN A 84 -9.50 -7.90 -1.80
N ALA A 85 -8.48 -8.69 -1.47
CA ALA A 85 -7.57 -8.39 -0.37
C ALA A 85 -6.75 -7.10 -0.61
N VAL A 86 -6.32 -6.84 -1.85
CA VAL A 86 -5.63 -5.59 -2.22
C VAL A 86 -6.55 -4.38 -2.04
N GLU A 87 -7.81 -4.47 -2.46
CA GLU A 87 -8.79 -3.39 -2.26
C GLU A 87 -9.07 -3.14 -0.79
N VAL A 88 -9.26 -4.20 0.01
CA VAL A 88 -9.49 -4.09 1.46
C VAL A 88 -8.35 -3.35 2.16
N VAL A 89 -7.09 -3.66 1.81
CA VAL A 89 -5.93 -2.95 2.36
C VAL A 89 -5.95 -1.48 1.95
N ALA A 90 -6.17 -1.20 0.67
CA ALA A 90 -6.20 0.17 0.15
C ALA A 90 -7.30 1.02 0.81
N ASP A 91 -8.49 0.46 0.98
CA ASP A 91 -9.62 1.15 1.61
C ASP A 91 -9.45 1.32 3.11
N THR A 92 -8.82 0.35 3.78
CA THR A 92 -8.46 0.48 5.21
C THR A 92 -7.48 1.62 5.43
N VAL A 93 -6.47 1.77 4.56
CA VAL A 93 -5.55 2.91 4.59
C VAL A 93 -6.27 4.23 4.30
N LYS A 94 -7.10 4.29 3.26
CA LYS A 94 -7.88 5.49 2.90
C LYS A 94 -8.91 5.89 3.96
N SER A 95 -9.32 4.96 4.83
CA SER A 95 -10.22 5.24 5.95
C SER A 95 -9.50 5.79 7.17
N GLN A 96 -8.16 5.85 7.16
CA GLN A 96 -7.33 6.32 8.27
C GLN A 96 -6.55 7.60 7.90
N PRO A 97 -7.10 8.80 8.17
CA PRO A 97 -6.56 10.07 7.66
C PRO A 97 -5.10 10.35 8.09
N SER A 98 -4.67 9.86 9.25
CA SER A 98 -3.30 9.99 9.75
C SER A 98 -2.27 9.22 8.92
N ILE A 99 -2.68 8.10 8.32
CA ILE A 99 -1.79 7.22 7.53
C ILE A 99 -1.70 7.71 6.08
N ILE A 100 -2.81 8.24 5.56
CA ILE A 100 -2.90 8.76 4.20
C ILE A 100 -1.84 9.83 3.94
N GLN A 101 -1.58 10.77 4.87
CA GLN A 101 -0.58 11.82 4.63
C GLN A 101 0.85 11.28 4.45
N ASN A 102 1.19 10.19 5.14
CA ASN A 102 2.50 9.54 5.00
C ASN A 102 2.59 8.66 3.74
N PHE A 103 1.47 8.01 3.36
CA PHE A 103 1.40 7.12 2.21
C PHE A 103 1.21 7.85 0.88
N THR A 104 0.33 8.86 0.81
CA THR A 104 0.08 9.67 -0.40
C THR A 104 1.37 10.32 -0.89
N ASN A 105 2.15 10.94 0.00
CA ASN A 105 3.44 11.53 -0.38
C ASN A 105 4.47 10.49 -0.88
N THR A 106 4.37 9.23 -0.46
CA THR A 106 5.26 8.15 -0.90
C THR A 106 4.79 7.53 -2.22
N VAL A 107 3.48 7.34 -2.39
CA VAL A 107 2.86 6.79 -3.60
C VAL A 107 2.98 7.78 -4.77
N ASP A 108 2.63 9.05 -4.57
CA ASP A 108 2.76 10.07 -5.62
C ASP A 108 4.22 10.28 -6.03
N LYS A 109 5.15 10.26 -5.06
CA LYS A 109 6.57 10.55 -5.31
C LYS A 109 7.35 9.37 -5.90
N ASN A 110 7.00 8.13 -5.53
CA ASN A 110 7.73 6.94 -5.98
C ASN A 110 6.99 6.09 -7.04
N TYR A 111 5.67 6.23 -7.17
CA TYR A 111 4.84 5.36 -8.02
C TYR A 111 3.91 6.11 -8.98
N GLY A 112 3.88 7.45 -8.95
CA GLY A 112 3.08 8.28 -9.86
C GLY A 112 1.56 8.13 -9.73
N GLY A 113 1.09 7.44 -8.69
CA GLY A 113 -0.34 7.23 -8.45
C GLY A 113 -0.94 8.46 -7.76
N ASN A 114 -1.84 9.17 -8.46
CA ASN A 114 -2.68 10.19 -7.83
C ASN A 114 -3.59 9.51 -6.80
N VAL A 115 -3.13 9.37 -5.56
CA VAL A 115 -4.01 9.04 -4.44
C VAL A 115 -4.75 10.35 -4.15
N GLY A 116 -5.87 10.53 -4.87
CA GLY A 116 -6.55 11.80 -5.04
C GLY A 116 -6.51 12.67 -3.78
N ASN A 117 -6.06 13.91 -3.96
CA ASN A 117 -6.05 15.00 -2.99
C ASN A 117 -7.01 14.72 -1.82
N VAL A 118 -6.52 14.07 -0.77
CA VAL A 118 -7.14 14.22 0.53
C VAL A 118 -6.71 15.61 0.93
N ALA A 119 -7.51 16.58 0.48
CA ALA A 119 -7.43 17.95 0.93
C ALA A 119 -7.25 17.85 2.44
N ASN A 120 -6.05 18.22 2.88
CA ASN A 120 -5.85 18.70 4.21
C ASN A 120 -6.73 19.95 4.29
N ASP A 121 -8.03 19.76 4.52
CA ASP A 121 -8.97 20.81 4.87
C ASP A 121 -8.65 21.21 6.31
N ASN A 122 -7.38 21.56 6.56
CA ASN A 122 -6.99 22.41 7.65
C ASN A 122 -7.45 23.81 7.25
N ARG A 123 -8.77 24.06 7.37
CA ARG A 123 -9.29 25.41 7.48
C ARG A 123 -8.85 26.02 8.81
N ASN A 124 -7.55 26.21 8.97
CA ASN A 124 -7.04 27.20 9.88
C ASN A 124 -6.18 28.20 9.10
N GLN A 125 -6.73 28.70 7.99
CA GLN A 125 -6.33 29.97 7.41
C GLN A 125 -7.09 31.08 8.15
N THR A 126 -6.54 31.55 9.27
CA THR A 126 -6.65 32.97 9.61
C THR A 126 -5.30 33.43 10.16
N PHE A 127 -4.37 33.74 9.25
CA PHE A 127 -3.30 34.67 9.58
C PHE A 127 -3.93 36.07 9.52
N ASN A 128 -4.27 36.61 10.69
CA ASN A 128 -4.57 38.02 10.82
C ASN A 128 -3.25 38.78 10.91
N PHE A 129 -3.02 39.67 9.94
CA PHE A 129 -1.93 40.64 9.90
C PHE A 129 -2.09 41.71 10.99
#